data_AF-A0A7S1D1H3-F1
#
_entry.id   AF-A0A7S1D1H3-F1
#
_cell.length_a   1.000
_cell.length_b   1.000
_cell.length_c   1.000
_cell.angle_alpha   90.00
_cell.angle_beta   90.00
_cell.angle_gamma   90.00
#
_symmetry.space_group_name_H-M   'P 1'
#
loop_
_entity.id
_entity.type
_entity.pdbx_description
1 polymer ?
#
loop_
_entity_poly.entity_id
_entity_poly.type
_entity_poly.pdbx_seq_one_letter_code
_entity_poly.pdbx_strand_id
1 'polypeptide(L)'
;FLGGWDHFFLDSIGTSSLAAEMRNLIERACLHEETLHEIDNAGGHCFAESLLTLLPQIVPHVAAHGSIGPKECFKERTEFVSRLLTCEVSGSVVGEMVCRRFAKVWLGEGLIQTTRRASESLLQRTTQLSMSSSINSLMVETFTTFVLLETKEMNRWKNVELILRDDLSEGSESIVALVLEGLPTLPFEELLLYRQRKANQSALPFGVLKCPVARFPFFHFVSSFLNELVEAVEMGLVSTSNITDIGQELTTVALLV
;
A
#
# COMPACT_ATOMS: atom_id res chain seq x y z
N PHE A 1 21.30 -18.81 23.64
CA PHE A 1 20.35 -18.40 22.57
C PHE A 1 20.73 -17.05 21.94
N LEU A 2 21.35 -16.12 22.67
CA LEU A 2 21.97 -14.89 22.13
C LEU A 2 23.51 -15.01 22.07
N GLY A 3 24.02 -15.91 21.23
CA GLY A 3 25.46 -16.10 21.06
C GLY A 3 25.84 -16.05 19.59
N GLY A 4 26.42 -14.92 19.17
CA GLY A 4 27.20 -14.78 17.94
C GLY A 4 26.46 -15.09 16.63
N TRP A 5 25.38 -14.37 16.34
CA TRP A 5 24.77 -14.39 15.00
C TRP A 5 25.35 -13.28 14.12
N ASP A 6 26.67 -13.28 13.94
CA ASP A 6 27.33 -12.44 12.95
C ASP A 6 27.44 -13.21 11.61
N HIS A 7 26.32 -13.37 10.92
CA HIS A 7 26.34 -13.69 9.49
C HIS A 7 26.57 -12.41 8.67
N PHE A 8 27.67 -11.72 8.96
CA PHE A 8 28.09 -10.52 8.25
C PHE A 8 28.29 -10.78 6.74
N PHE A 9 28.56 -12.03 6.35
CA PHE A 9 28.93 -12.38 4.98
C PHE A 9 27.75 -12.56 4.00
N LEU A 10 26.53 -12.82 4.49
CA LEU A 10 25.33 -12.95 3.64
C LEU A 10 24.42 -11.73 3.67
N ASP A 11 24.50 -10.91 4.73
CA ASP A 11 23.73 -9.68 4.86
C ASP A 11 24.41 -8.45 4.21
N SER A 12 25.67 -8.57 3.76
CA SER A 12 26.47 -7.44 3.23
C SER A 12 26.59 -7.40 1.70
N ILE A 13 26.03 -8.37 0.97
CA ILE A 13 25.98 -8.30 -0.49
C ILE A 13 24.76 -7.45 -0.89
N GLY A 14 24.97 -6.13 -0.93
CA GLY A 14 23.97 -5.14 -1.32
C GLY A 14 23.33 -4.44 -0.11
N THR A 15 24.11 -3.62 0.60
CA THR A 15 23.59 -2.72 1.64
C THR A 15 22.72 -1.64 1.02
N SER A 16 21.47 -1.95 0.69
CA SER A 16 20.43 -0.94 0.56
C SER A 16 20.07 -0.42 1.95
N SER A 17 19.68 0.86 2.06
CA SER A 17 19.18 1.43 3.33
C SER A 17 18.12 0.54 3.98
N LEU A 18 17.27 -0.06 3.14
CA LEU A 18 16.23 -0.99 3.52
C LEU A 18 16.73 -2.26 4.22
N ALA A 19 17.89 -2.80 3.84
CA ALA A 19 18.44 -3.99 4.50
C ALA A 19 18.90 -3.71 5.94
N ALA A 20 19.52 -2.54 6.14
CA ALA A 20 19.92 -2.07 7.46
C ALA A 20 18.70 -1.76 8.34
N GLU A 21 17.69 -1.10 7.78
CA GLU A 21 16.42 -0.84 8.47
C GLU A 21 15.68 -2.13 8.82
N MET A 22 15.63 -3.11 7.92
CA MET A 22 14.97 -4.39 8.18
C MET A 22 15.63 -5.13 9.34
N ARG A 23 16.97 -5.09 9.45
CA ARG A 23 17.67 -5.65 10.61
C ARG A 23 17.25 -4.94 11.90
N ASN A 24 17.26 -3.61 11.92
CA ASN A 24 16.86 -2.83 13.10
C ASN A 24 15.40 -3.12 13.50
N LEU A 25 14.50 -3.27 12.51
CA LEU A 25 13.10 -3.61 12.73
C LEU A 25 12.94 -5.03 13.31
N ILE A 26 13.67 -6.02 12.79
CA ILE A 26 13.67 -7.39 13.31
C ILE A 26 14.21 -7.42 14.75
N GLU A 27 15.31 -6.72 15.02
CA GLU A 27 15.89 -6.63 16.36
C GLU A 27 14.91 -6.00 17.35
N ARG A 28 14.25 -4.90 16.98
CA ARG A 28 13.20 -4.27 17.80
C ARG A 28 12.03 -5.22 18.06
N ALA A 29 11.52 -5.89 17.02
CA ALA A 29 10.43 -6.86 17.14
C ALA A 29 10.78 -8.09 18.01
N CYS A 30 12.07 -8.44 18.11
CA CYS A 30 12.53 -9.60 18.88
C CYS A 30 12.97 -9.25 20.32
N LEU A 31 13.47 -8.04 20.56
CA LEU A 31 14.17 -7.68 21.81
C LEU A 31 13.36 -6.77 22.73
N HIS A 32 12.36 -6.03 22.22
CA HIS A 32 11.67 -5.00 23.00
C HIS A 32 10.20 -5.39 23.29
N GLU A 33 9.79 -5.26 24.56
CA GLU A 33 8.38 -5.18 24.99
C GLU A 33 7.74 -3.82 24.63
N GLU A 34 8.32 -3.07 23.69
CA GLU A 34 7.71 -1.86 23.16
C GLU A 34 6.37 -2.24 22.53
N THR A 35 5.29 -1.59 22.96
CA THR A 35 3.97 -1.81 22.39
C THR A 35 4.03 -1.58 20.88
N LEU A 36 3.37 -2.44 20.09
CA LEU A 36 3.23 -2.35 18.62
C LEU A 36 3.09 -0.90 18.09
N HIS A 37 2.42 -0.06 18.86
CA HIS A 37 2.19 1.35 18.61
C HIS A 37 3.46 2.22 18.47
N GLU A 38 4.57 1.87 19.13
CA GLU A 38 5.85 2.61 19.10
C GLU A 38 6.73 2.23 17.91
N ILE A 39 6.61 0.98 17.44
CA ILE A 39 7.20 0.52 16.18
C ILE A 39 6.49 1.20 15.00
N ASP A 40 5.16 1.30 15.05
CA ASP A 40 4.35 1.96 14.03
C ASP A 40 4.64 3.47 13.89
N ASN A 41 4.80 4.20 15.01
CA ASN A 41 4.96 5.66 14.97
C ASN A 41 6.39 6.13 14.61
N ALA A 42 7.43 5.49 15.17
CA ALA A 42 8.82 5.92 14.96
C ALA A 42 9.49 5.20 13.77
N GLY A 43 9.09 3.95 13.49
CA GLY A 43 9.63 3.16 12.38
C GLY A 43 8.89 3.38 11.06
N GLY A 44 7.62 3.78 11.11
CA GLY A 44 6.74 3.93 9.95
C GLY A 44 7.23 4.89 8.88
N HIS A 45 7.73 6.07 9.29
CA HIS A 45 8.18 7.09 8.34
C HIS A 45 9.48 6.68 7.64
N CYS A 46 10.50 6.28 8.40
CA CYS A 46 11.78 5.85 7.83
C CYS A 46 11.62 4.61 6.94
N PHE A 47 10.80 3.64 7.37
CA PHE A 47 10.51 2.47 6.56
C PHE A 47 9.77 2.84 5.26
N ALA A 48 8.79 3.75 5.33
CA ALA A 48 8.11 4.24 4.13
C ALA A 48 9.08 4.92 3.15
N GLU A 49 10.02 5.72 3.64
CA GLU A 49 11.07 6.33 2.80
C GLU A 49 11.95 5.27 2.13
N SER A 50 12.38 4.24 2.85
CA SER A 50 13.16 3.16 2.25
C SER A 50 12.36 2.34 1.24
N LEU A 51 11.04 2.20 1.38
CA LEU A 51 10.18 1.58 0.37
C LEU A 51 10.09 2.41 -0.92
N LEU A 52 10.22 3.75 -0.85
CA LEU A 52 10.24 4.59 -2.05
C LEU A 52 11.41 4.21 -2.98
N THR A 53 12.54 3.80 -2.40
CA THR A 53 13.71 3.35 -3.17
C THR A 53 13.45 2.06 -3.96
N LEU A 54 12.44 1.28 -3.58
CA LEU A 54 12.02 0.07 -4.28
C LEU A 54 11.00 0.34 -5.39
N LEU A 55 10.25 1.45 -5.34
CA LEU A 55 9.20 1.74 -6.32
C LEU A 55 9.70 1.66 -7.77
N PRO A 56 10.84 2.27 -8.17
CA PRO A 56 11.33 2.18 -9.55
C PRO A 56 11.59 0.74 -10.02
N GLN A 57 11.96 -0.15 -9.10
CA GLN A 57 12.24 -1.56 -9.39
C GLN A 57 10.94 -2.37 -9.57
N ILE A 58 9.88 -1.96 -8.89
CA ILE A 58 8.58 -2.64 -8.86
C ILE A 58 7.64 -2.14 -9.96
N VAL A 59 7.78 -0.88 -10.40
CA VAL A 59 6.97 -0.26 -11.47
C VAL A 59 6.87 -1.13 -12.73
N PRO A 60 7.96 -1.71 -13.28
CA PRO A 60 7.88 -2.61 -14.43
C PRO A 60 6.99 -3.84 -14.17
N HIS A 61 7.06 -4.41 -12.97
CA HIS A 61 6.22 -5.56 -12.60
C HIS A 61 4.74 -5.16 -12.47
N VAL A 62 4.46 -3.98 -11.90
CA VAL A 62 3.10 -3.45 -11.82
C VAL A 62 2.53 -3.20 -13.22
N ALA A 63 3.32 -2.60 -14.12
CA ALA A 63 2.92 -2.33 -15.51
C ALA A 63 2.73 -3.60 -16.37
N ALA A 64 3.41 -4.69 -16.04
CA ALA A 64 3.24 -5.98 -16.70
C ALA A 64 1.91 -6.68 -16.34
N HIS A 65 1.46 -6.49 -15.09
CA HIS A 65 0.33 -7.24 -14.52
C HIS A 65 -0.92 -6.39 -14.26
N GLY A 66 -0.80 -5.07 -14.30
CA GLY A 66 -1.90 -4.13 -14.13
C GLY A 66 -2.65 -3.90 -15.44
N SER A 67 -3.99 -3.92 -15.38
CA SER A 67 -4.83 -3.30 -16.40
C SER A 67 -4.88 -1.79 -16.18
N ILE A 68 -3.70 -1.18 -16.03
CA ILE A 68 -3.51 0.19 -15.58
C ILE A 68 -2.74 0.90 -16.67
N GLY A 69 -3.36 1.93 -17.24
CA GLY A 69 -2.82 2.68 -18.37
C GLY A 69 -3.23 2.16 -19.75
N PRO A 70 -2.57 2.67 -20.80
CA PRO A 70 -2.95 2.39 -22.18
C PRO A 70 -2.80 0.89 -22.53
N LYS A 71 -3.63 0.42 -23.46
CA LYS A 71 -3.58 -0.97 -23.99
C LYS A 71 -2.34 -1.24 -24.86
N GLU A 72 -1.51 -0.22 -25.03
CA GLU A 72 -0.41 -0.17 -25.97
C GLU A 72 0.81 -0.97 -25.43
N CYS A 73 2.03 -0.48 -25.66
CA CYS A 73 3.24 -1.22 -25.37
C CYS A 73 3.65 -1.14 -23.88
N PHE A 74 4.54 -2.06 -23.47
CA PHE A 74 5.00 -2.16 -22.08
C PHE A 74 5.66 -0.87 -21.56
N LYS A 75 6.37 -0.15 -22.44
CA LYS A 75 7.04 1.10 -22.10
C LYS A 75 6.03 2.18 -21.67
N GLU A 76 4.98 2.39 -22.44
CA GLU A 76 3.94 3.38 -22.12
C GLU A 76 3.21 3.04 -20.81
N ARG A 77 2.95 1.75 -20.54
CA ARG A 77 2.39 1.33 -19.25
C ARG A 77 3.34 1.61 -18.08
N THR A 78 4.63 1.38 -18.27
CA THR A 78 5.65 1.65 -17.25
C THR A 78 5.75 3.14 -16.95
N GLU A 79 5.79 3.98 -18.00
CA GLU A 79 5.78 5.44 -17.86
C GLU A 79 4.48 5.93 -17.20
N PHE A 80 3.33 5.36 -17.55
CA PHE A 80 2.04 5.69 -16.94
C PHE A 80 2.01 5.39 -15.44
N VAL A 81 2.42 4.18 -15.03
CA VAL A 81 2.50 3.80 -13.62
C VAL A 81 3.53 4.64 -12.87
N SER A 82 4.68 4.92 -13.49
CA SER A 82 5.70 5.81 -12.92
C SER A 82 5.13 7.20 -12.66
N ARG A 83 4.44 7.80 -13.65
CA ARG A 83 3.81 9.11 -13.52
C ARG A 83 2.78 9.15 -12.40
N LEU A 84 1.97 8.10 -12.27
CA LEU A 84 1.00 7.99 -11.18
C LEU A 84 1.71 8.02 -9.82
N LEU A 85 2.73 7.19 -9.64
CA LEU A 85 3.40 7.06 -8.33
C LEU A 85 4.28 8.27 -7.99
N THR A 86 4.66 9.10 -8.97
CA THR A 86 5.38 10.35 -8.75
C THR A 86 4.48 11.60 -8.79
N CYS A 87 3.17 11.43 -8.98
CA CYS A 87 2.23 12.55 -9.01
C CYS A 87 2.11 13.15 -7.61
N GLU A 88 2.12 14.48 -7.54
CA GLU A 88 1.80 15.23 -6.33
C GLU A 88 0.30 15.49 -6.30
N VAL A 89 -0.31 15.30 -5.13
CA VAL A 89 -1.72 15.63 -4.88
C VAL A 89 -1.77 16.27 -3.49
N SER A 90 -2.23 17.53 -3.42
CA SER A 90 -2.35 18.28 -2.16
C SER A 90 -1.06 18.28 -1.31
N GLY A 91 0.11 18.43 -1.95
CA GLY A 91 1.40 18.50 -1.26
C GLY A 91 2.02 17.16 -0.87
N SER A 92 1.43 16.02 -1.26
CA SER A 92 1.99 14.68 -1.01
C SER A 92 2.14 13.90 -2.31
N VAL A 93 3.21 13.11 -2.42
CA VAL A 93 3.41 12.25 -3.59
C VAL A 93 2.62 10.95 -3.43
N VAL A 94 1.89 10.51 -4.46
CA VAL A 94 1.06 9.29 -4.41
C VAL A 94 1.88 8.06 -3.97
N GLY A 95 3.11 7.91 -4.46
CA GLY A 95 4.02 6.84 -4.05
C GLY A 95 4.33 6.84 -2.55
N GLU A 96 4.48 8.02 -1.94
CA GLU A 96 4.69 8.16 -0.49
C GLU A 96 3.45 7.73 0.28
N MET A 97 2.25 8.08 -0.19
CA MET A 97 0.99 7.64 0.41
C MET A 97 0.86 6.11 0.39
N VAL A 98 1.21 5.48 -0.74
CA VAL A 98 1.23 4.01 -0.88
C VAL A 98 2.24 3.37 0.08
N CYS A 99 3.46 3.91 0.16
CA CYS A 99 4.49 3.43 1.07
C CYS A 99 4.08 3.55 2.54
N ARG A 100 3.52 4.70 2.94
CA ARG A 100 2.99 4.91 4.30
C ARG A 100 1.87 3.92 4.63
N ARG A 101 0.97 3.65 3.67
CA ARG A 101 -0.12 2.66 3.87
C ARG A 101 0.41 1.24 3.99
N PHE A 102 1.39 0.85 3.18
CA PHE A 102 2.02 -0.47 3.33
C PHE A 102 2.75 -0.60 4.67
N ALA A 103 3.47 0.44 5.10
CA ALA A 103 4.18 0.44 6.38
C ALA A 103 3.25 0.12 7.55
N LYS A 104 2.04 0.72 7.58
CA LYS A 104 1.00 0.44 8.60
C LYS A 104 0.54 -1.02 8.63
N VAL A 105 0.52 -1.69 7.48
CA VAL A 105 0.14 -3.12 7.40
C VAL A 105 1.29 -4.03 7.79
N TRP A 106 2.52 -3.62 7.45
CA TRP A 106 3.71 -4.45 7.60
C TRP A 106 4.31 -4.40 9.01
N LEU A 107 4.48 -3.21 9.60
CA LEU A 107 5.31 -2.99 10.80
C LEU A 107 4.72 -3.54 12.11
N GLY A 108 3.44 -3.88 12.12
CA GLY A 108 2.78 -4.48 13.27
C GLY A 108 2.82 -6.02 13.26
N GLU A 109 1.62 -6.61 13.30
CA GLU A 109 1.42 -8.06 13.32
C GLU A 109 2.12 -8.78 12.16
N GLY A 110 2.22 -8.14 10.98
CA GLY A 110 2.85 -8.71 9.80
C GLY A 110 4.33 -9.03 9.99
N LEU A 111 5.10 -8.10 10.56
CA LEU A 111 6.51 -8.28 10.86
C LEU A 111 6.72 -9.38 11.92
N ILE A 112 5.91 -9.38 12.99
CA ILE A 112 5.99 -10.36 14.07
C ILE A 112 5.69 -11.77 13.54
N GLN A 113 4.58 -11.94 12.83
CA GLN A 113 4.21 -13.23 12.25
C GLN A 113 5.26 -13.74 11.27
N THR A 114 5.78 -12.85 10.43
CA THR A 114 6.80 -13.22 9.45
C THR A 114 8.10 -13.63 10.12
N THR A 115 8.53 -12.89 11.14
CA THR A 115 9.73 -13.22 11.93
C THR A 115 9.57 -14.57 12.63
N ARG A 116 8.40 -14.82 13.23
CA ARG A 116 8.08 -16.12 13.83
C ARG A 116 8.16 -17.26 12.82
N ARG A 117 7.50 -17.13 11.66
CA ARG A 117 7.54 -18.16 10.60
C ARG A 117 8.93 -18.40 10.04
N ALA A 118 9.73 -17.34 9.86
CA ALA A 118 11.10 -17.46 9.41
C ALA A 118 11.97 -18.19 10.43
N SER A 119 11.80 -17.89 11.73
CA SER A 119 12.49 -18.60 12.81
C SER A 119 12.12 -20.08 12.90
N GLU A 120 10.83 -20.41 12.78
CA GLU A 120 10.34 -21.79 12.79
C GLU A 120 10.89 -22.58 11.60
N SER A 121 10.90 -21.97 10.41
CA SER A 121 11.42 -22.60 9.19
C SER A 121 12.92 -22.90 9.30
N LEU A 122 13.68 -22.01 9.93
CA LEU A 122 15.10 -22.23 10.24
C LEU A 122 15.30 -23.38 11.23
N LEU A 123 14.52 -23.42 12.31
CA LEU A 123 14.58 -24.50 13.31
C LEU A 123 14.21 -25.86 12.72
N GLN A 124 13.21 -25.88 11.83
CA GLN A 124 12.77 -27.08 11.11
C GLN A 124 13.69 -27.44 9.94
N ARG A 125 14.71 -26.62 9.65
CA ARG A 125 15.66 -26.79 8.53
C ARG A 125 14.98 -26.87 7.16
N THR A 126 13.83 -26.22 7.01
CA THR A 126 13.08 -26.18 5.74
C THR A 126 13.60 -25.09 4.80
N THR A 127 14.43 -24.18 5.29
CA THR A 127 15.15 -23.17 4.52
C THR A 127 16.62 -23.10 4.94
N GLN A 128 17.49 -22.75 3.99
CA GLN A 128 18.91 -22.44 4.23
C GLN A 128 19.20 -20.93 4.20
N LEU A 129 18.19 -20.10 3.92
CA LEU A 129 18.34 -18.64 3.88
C LEU A 129 18.37 -18.06 5.29
N SER A 130 19.10 -16.96 5.48
CA SER A 130 19.04 -16.21 6.73
C SER A 130 17.62 -15.71 7.01
N MET A 131 17.32 -15.48 8.29
CA MET A 131 16.03 -14.92 8.71
C MET A 131 15.79 -13.57 8.02
N SER A 132 16.79 -12.69 8.02
CA SER A 132 16.77 -11.39 7.35
C SER A 132 16.45 -11.52 5.85
N SER A 133 17.11 -12.44 5.13
CA SER A 133 16.87 -12.67 3.70
C SER A 133 15.46 -13.19 3.42
N SER A 134 14.96 -14.09 4.27
CA SER A 134 13.61 -14.66 4.15
C SER A 134 12.53 -13.59 4.39
N ILE A 135 12.70 -12.78 5.43
CA ILE A 135 11.80 -11.66 5.76
C ILE A 135 11.83 -10.60 4.66
N ASN A 136 13.03 -10.21 4.21
CA ASN A 136 13.18 -9.20 3.16
C ASN A 136 12.55 -9.65 1.83
N SER A 137 12.80 -10.88 1.41
CA SER A 137 12.17 -11.43 0.20
C SER A 137 10.64 -11.42 0.31
N LEU A 138 10.10 -11.85 1.46
CA LEU A 138 8.66 -11.83 1.67
C LEU A 138 8.09 -10.40 1.64
N MET A 139 8.79 -9.46 2.28
CA MET A 139 8.39 -8.05 2.31
C MET A 139 8.33 -7.49 0.89
N VAL A 140 9.39 -7.66 0.09
CA VAL A 140 9.45 -7.13 -1.29
C VAL A 140 8.35 -7.73 -2.17
N GLU A 141 8.09 -9.03 -2.07
CA GLU A 141 7.01 -9.70 -2.80
C GLU A 141 5.62 -9.20 -2.38
N THR A 142 5.42 -9.02 -1.06
CA THR A 142 4.15 -8.55 -0.50
C THR A 142 3.92 -7.09 -0.87
N PHE A 143 4.94 -6.26 -0.79
CA PHE A 143 4.91 -4.85 -1.21
C PHE A 143 4.60 -4.73 -2.71
N THR A 144 5.25 -5.53 -3.56
CA THR A 144 4.94 -5.57 -5.00
C THR A 144 3.48 -5.92 -5.26
N THR A 145 2.93 -6.88 -4.51
CA THR A 145 1.52 -7.26 -4.61
C THR A 145 0.60 -6.15 -4.11
N PHE A 146 0.96 -5.50 -3.01
CA PHE A 146 0.25 -4.36 -2.46
C PHE A 146 0.17 -3.20 -3.46
N VAL A 147 1.29 -2.75 -4.02
CA VAL A 147 1.32 -1.67 -5.02
C VAL A 147 0.46 -2.03 -6.24
N LEU A 148 0.48 -3.28 -6.70
CA LEU A 148 -0.38 -3.70 -7.81
C LEU A 148 -1.89 -3.58 -7.46
N LEU A 149 -2.28 -4.00 -6.26
CA LEU A 149 -3.67 -3.91 -5.83
C LEU A 149 -4.10 -2.46 -5.65
N GLU A 150 -3.26 -1.65 -5.02
CA GLU A 150 -3.50 -0.22 -4.82
C GLU A 150 -3.66 0.52 -6.14
N THR A 151 -2.71 0.36 -7.06
CA THR A 151 -2.79 1.00 -8.37
C THR A 151 -4.01 0.53 -9.18
N LYS A 152 -4.44 -0.72 -8.99
CA LYS A 152 -5.68 -1.24 -9.59
C LYS A 152 -6.92 -0.62 -8.95
N GLU A 153 -6.93 -0.47 -7.64
CA GLU A 153 -8.02 0.14 -6.89
C GLU A 153 -8.18 1.61 -7.27
N MET A 154 -7.06 2.36 -7.32
CA MET A 154 -6.99 3.72 -7.83
C MET A 154 -7.53 3.81 -9.26
N ASN A 155 -7.22 2.82 -10.11
CA ASN A 155 -7.70 2.81 -11.49
C ASN A 155 -9.12 2.27 -11.68
N ARG A 156 -9.85 1.91 -10.60
CA ARG A 156 -11.28 1.63 -10.73
C ARG A 156 -11.97 2.83 -11.37
N TRP A 157 -12.86 2.56 -12.31
CA TRP A 157 -13.59 3.62 -13.04
C TRP A 157 -12.68 4.66 -13.73
N LYS A 158 -11.41 4.30 -14.03
CA LYS A 158 -10.42 5.16 -14.67
C LYS A 158 -10.06 6.43 -13.88
N ASN A 159 -10.14 6.41 -12.54
CA ASN A 159 -9.80 7.61 -11.75
C ASN A 159 -8.34 8.04 -11.95
N VAL A 160 -7.41 7.14 -12.29
CA VAL A 160 -6.02 7.53 -12.59
C VAL A 160 -5.92 8.49 -13.77
N GLU A 161 -6.80 8.37 -14.78
CA GLU A 161 -6.86 9.34 -15.88
C GLU A 161 -7.27 10.74 -15.40
N LEU A 162 -7.99 10.85 -14.28
CA LEU A 162 -8.35 12.11 -13.65
C LEU A 162 -7.22 12.65 -12.77
N ILE A 163 -6.58 11.78 -11.96
CA ILE A 163 -5.47 12.14 -11.08
C ILE A 163 -4.30 12.73 -11.89
N LEU A 164 -4.03 12.18 -13.07
CA LEU A 164 -2.93 12.61 -13.93
C LEU A 164 -3.24 13.86 -14.78
N ARG A 165 -4.37 14.53 -14.55
CA ARG A 165 -4.72 15.76 -15.30
C ARG A 165 -4.11 16.97 -14.62
N ASP A 166 -3.59 17.87 -15.44
CA ASP A 166 -3.00 19.13 -14.97
C ASP A 166 -4.06 20.20 -14.61
N ASP A 167 -5.36 19.92 -14.78
CA ASP A 167 -6.47 20.85 -14.59
C ASP A 167 -7.39 20.52 -13.39
N LEU A 168 -6.90 19.75 -12.42
CA LEU A 168 -7.63 19.48 -11.17
C LEU A 168 -7.76 20.76 -10.33
N SER A 169 -8.94 21.00 -9.78
CA SER A 169 -9.12 22.07 -8.79
C SER A 169 -8.55 21.65 -7.43
N GLU A 170 -8.14 22.62 -6.61
CA GLU A 170 -7.62 22.39 -5.25
C GLU A 170 -8.55 21.53 -4.37
N GLY A 171 -9.87 21.74 -4.49
CA GLY A 171 -10.87 20.91 -3.80
C GLY A 171 -10.91 19.47 -4.32
N SER A 172 -10.73 19.27 -5.62
CA SER A 172 -10.68 17.93 -6.21
C SER A 172 -9.39 17.19 -5.84
N GLU A 173 -8.25 17.89 -5.80
CA GLU A 173 -6.99 17.34 -5.30
C GLU A 173 -7.13 16.89 -3.85
N SER A 174 -7.77 17.72 -3.00
CA SER A 174 -8.00 17.39 -1.59
C SER A 174 -8.84 16.12 -1.44
N ILE A 175 -9.91 15.95 -2.26
CA ILE A 175 -10.71 14.72 -2.29
C ILE A 175 -9.86 13.53 -2.73
N VAL A 176 -9.05 13.69 -3.78
CA VAL A 176 -8.16 12.62 -4.25
C VAL A 176 -7.23 12.21 -3.13
N ALA A 177 -6.55 13.16 -2.48
CA ALA A 177 -5.62 12.87 -1.38
C ALA A 177 -6.33 12.09 -0.26
N LEU A 178 -7.47 12.58 0.22
CA LEU A 178 -8.26 11.92 1.27
C LEU A 178 -8.68 10.51 0.89
N VAL A 179 -9.19 10.32 -0.33
CA VAL A 179 -9.60 9.00 -0.80
C VAL A 179 -8.39 8.07 -0.90
N LEU A 180 -7.25 8.52 -1.43
CA LEU A 180 -6.04 7.71 -1.55
C LEU A 180 -5.49 7.27 -0.18
N GLU A 181 -5.60 8.11 0.85
CA GLU A 181 -5.27 7.74 2.23
C GLU A 181 -6.27 6.75 2.84
N GLY A 182 -7.55 6.89 2.48
CA GLY A 182 -8.67 6.09 2.99
C GLY A 182 -9.05 4.86 2.15
N LEU A 183 -8.36 4.56 1.05
CA LEU A 183 -8.67 3.41 0.22
C LEU A 183 -8.61 2.11 1.06
N PRO A 184 -9.55 1.17 0.85
CA PRO A 184 -9.58 -0.06 1.62
C PRO A 184 -8.31 -0.87 1.36
N THR A 185 -7.59 -1.15 2.43
CA THR A 185 -6.35 -1.93 2.43
C THR A 185 -6.65 -3.34 2.88
N LEU A 186 -6.24 -4.35 2.11
CA LEU A 186 -6.36 -5.75 2.55
C LEU A 186 -5.49 -6.00 3.78
N PRO A 187 -5.96 -6.81 4.75
CA PRO A 187 -5.14 -7.22 5.87
C PRO A 187 -3.95 -8.07 5.41
N PHE A 188 -2.91 -8.13 6.24
CA PHE A 188 -1.63 -8.75 5.90
C PHE A 188 -1.78 -10.20 5.43
N GLU A 189 -2.60 -11.00 6.11
CA GLU A 189 -2.85 -12.39 5.79
C GLU A 189 -3.48 -12.56 4.40
N GLU A 190 -4.39 -11.67 4.02
CA GLU A 190 -5.01 -11.69 2.70
C GLU A 190 -4.02 -11.31 1.59
N LEU A 191 -3.11 -10.35 1.87
CA LEU A 191 -2.01 -10.03 0.96
C LEU A 191 -1.10 -11.24 0.72
N LEU A 192 -0.79 -12.00 1.78
CA LEU A 192 -0.01 -13.24 1.69
C LEU A 192 -0.72 -14.32 0.87
N LEU A 193 -2.04 -14.47 1.01
CA LEU A 193 -2.83 -15.41 0.21
C LEU A 193 -2.92 -14.98 -1.26
N TYR A 194 -3.05 -13.68 -1.52
CA TYR A 194 -3.06 -13.13 -2.87
C TYR A 194 -1.75 -13.41 -3.62
N ARG A 195 -0.62 -13.29 -2.92
CA ARG A 195 0.70 -13.70 -3.43
C ARG A 195 0.69 -15.15 -3.89
N GLN A 196 0.15 -16.07 -3.07
CA GLN A 196 0.09 -17.49 -3.40
C GLN A 196 -0.83 -17.80 -4.60
N ARG A 197 -1.94 -17.07 -4.74
CA ARG A 197 -2.89 -17.24 -5.86
C ARG A 197 -2.34 -16.74 -7.19
N LYS A 198 -1.50 -15.69 -7.18
CA LYS A 198 -0.85 -15.14 -8.39
C LYS A 198 0.05 -16.15 -9.12
N ALA A 199 0.57 -17.16 -8.43
CA ALA A 199 1.29 -18.26 -9.08
C ALA A 199 0.40 -19.06 -10.05
N ASN A 200 -0.93 -19.00 -9.88
CA ASN A 200 -1.87 -19.88 -10.57
C ASN A 200 -2.95 -19.15 -11.41
N GLN A 201 -3.09 -17.83 -11.33
CA GLN A 201 -4.14 -17.11 -12.07
C GLN A 201 -3.66 -15.74 -12.56
N SER A 202 -3.56 -15.60 -13.88
CA SER A 202 -3.54 -14.30 -14.56
C SER A 202 -4.97 -13.79 -14.68
N ALA A 203 -5.16 -12.50 -14.41
CA ALA A 203 -6.42 -11.76 -14.41
C ALA A 203 -7.33 -11.96 -13.17
N LEU A 204 -7.15 -11.06 -12.21
CA LEU A 204 -8.18 -10.67 -11.25
C LEU A 204 -9.47 -10.23 -11.99
N PRO A 205 -10.67 -10.70 -11.61
CA PRO A 205 -11.91 -10.51 -12.35
C PRO A 205 -12.50 -9.14 -12.05
N PHE A 206 -11.93 -8.09 -12.62
CA PHE A 206 -12.56 -6.78 -12.58
C PHE A 206 -12.93 -6.43 -14.02
N GLY A 207 -14.22 -6.63 -14.32
CA GLY A 207 -14.79 -6.37 -15.63
C GLY A 207 -14.55 -4.92 -16.02
N VAL A 208 -14.07 -4.71 -17.25
CA VAL A 208 -13.96 -3.39 -17.87
C VAL A 208 -15.38 -2.91 -18.15
N LEU A 209 -16.01 -2.27 -17.17
CA LEU A 209 -17.25 -1.54 -17.41
C LEU A 209 -16.92 -0.36 -18.32
N LYS A 210 -17.52 -0.34 -19.52
CA LYS A 210 -17.55 0.82 -20.40
C LYS A 210 -18.45 1.89 -19.77
N CYS A 211 -18.02 2.46 -18.65
CA CYS A 211 -18.70 3.59 -18.03
C CYS A 211 -18.13 4.89 -18.62
N PRO A 212 -18.95 5.92 -18.86
CA PRO A 212 -18.42 7.26 -19.11
C PRO A 212 -17.47 7.64 -17.97
N VAL A 213 -16.31 8.20 -18.32
CA VAL A 213 -15.33 8.69 -17.35
C VAL A 213 -16.03 9.69 -16.45
N ALA A 214 -16.14 9.37 -15.16
CA ALA A 214 -16.68 10.31 -14.18
C ALA A 214 -15.82 11.59 -14.23
N ARG A 215 -16.43 12.77 -14.24
CA ARG A 215 -15.67 14.04 -14.20
C ARG A 215 -15.20 14.38 -12.79
N PHE A 216 -15.78 13.71 -11.79
CA PHE A 216 -15.48 13.87 -10.39
C PHE A 216 -14.59 12.69 -9.92
N PRO A 217 -13.43 12.95 -9.29
CA PRO A 217 -12.54 11.90 -8.83
C PRO A 217 -13.22 10.95 -7.85
N PHE A 218 -13.07 9.64 -8.06
CA PHE A 218 -13.61 8.62 -7.17
C PHE A 218 -15.12 8.72 -6.95
N PHE A 219 -15.88 9.21 -7.95
CA PHE A 219 -17.32 9.43 -7.85
C PHE A 219 -18.08 8.29 -7.17
N HIS A 220 -17.87 7.04 -7.62
CA HIS A 220 -18.56 5.89 -7.03
C HIS A 220 -18.21 5.69 -5.55
N PHE A 221 -16.95 5.87 -5.16
CA PHE A 221 -16.53 5.71 -3.76
C PHE A 221 -17.19 6.78 -2.90
N VAL A 222 -17.11 8.05 -3.33
CA VAL A 222 -17.70 9.18 -2.61
C VAL A 222 -19.23 9.07 -2.57
N SER A 223 -19.89 8.72 -3.67
CA SER A 223 -21.34 8.56 -3.71
C SER A 223 -21.83 7.42 -2.83
N SER A 224 -21.13 6.27 -2.83
CA SER A 224 -21.47 5.14 -1.97
C SER A 224 -21.30 5.50 -0.50
N PHE A 225 -20.19 6.16 -0.16
CA PHE A 225 -19.94 6.63 1.20
C PHE A 225 -21.03 7.60 1.69
N LEU A 226 -21.41 8.58 0.86
CA LEU A 226 -22.47 9.53 1.21
C LEU A 226 -23.83 8.83 1.36
N ASN A 227 -24.16 7.87 0.50
CA ASN A 227 -25.40 7.10 0.61
C ASN A 227 -25.43 6.27 1.92
N GLU A 228 -24.35 5.57 2.24
CA GLU A 228 -24.23 4.81 3.50
C GLU A 228 -24.36 5.73 4.72
N LEU A 229 -23.77 6.92 4.66
CA LEU A 229 -23.87 7.92 5.71
C LEU A 229 -25.31 8.42 5.89
N VAL A 230 -26.00 8.75 4.79
CA VAL A 230 -27.41 9.17 4.80
C VAL A 230 -28.29 8.06 5.39
N GLU A 231 -28.14 6.83 4.94
CA GLU A 231 -28.87 5.68 5.47
C GLU A 231 -28.60 5.46 6.97
N ALA A 232 -27.36 5.60 7.43
CA ALA A 232 -27.00 5.47 8.83
C ALA A 232 -27.61 6.58 9.71
N VAL A 233 -27.70 7.81 9.20
CA VAL A 233 -28.36 8.94 9.87
C VAL A 233 -29.88 8.73 9.91
N GLU A 234 -30.50 8.30 8.81
CA GLU A 234 -31.93 8.00 8.73
C GLU A 234 -32.34 6.85 9.67
N MET A 235 -31.47 5.86 9.84
CA MET A 235 -31.65 4.76 10.80
C MET A 235 -31.34 5.14 12.25
N GLY A 236 -30.88 6.37 12.52
CA GLY A 236 -30.52 6.84 13.86
C GLY A 236 -29.31 6.13 14.48
N LEU A 237 -28.50 5.45 13.66
CA LEU A 237 -27.30 4.73 14.10
C LEU A 237 -26.10 5.67 14.34
N VAL A 238 -26.11 6.83 13.69
CA VAL A 238 -25.06 7.85 13.78
C VAL A 238 -25.72 9.20 14.04
N SER A 239 -25.42 9.83 15.18
CA SER A 239 -25.70 11.26 15.39
C SER A 239 -24.69 12.08 14.60
N THR A 240 -25.06 13.25 14.09
CA THR A 240 -24.19 14.14 13.29
C THR A 240 -22.87 14.51 14.00
N SER A 241 -22.80 14.32 15.32
CA SER A 241 -21.61 14.45 16.15
C SER A 241 -20.59 13.30 16.05
N ASN A 242 -20.95 12.16 15.46
CA ASN A 242 -20.18 10.90 15.46
C ASN A 242 -19.66 10.51 14.08
N ILE A 243 -19.80 11.39 13.08
CA ILE A 243 -19.18 11.20 11.78
C ILE A 243 -17.66 11.23 11.98
N THR A 244 -16.96 10.18 11.54
CA THR A 244 -15.49 10.10 11.61
C THR A 244 -14.83 11.31 10.96
N ASP A 245 -13.60 11.66 11.36
CA ASP A 245 -12.88 12.84 10.82
C ASP A 245 -12.85 12.86 9.27
N ILE A 246 -12.64 11.68 8.65
CA ILE A 246 -12.69 11.49 7.19
C ILE A 246 -14.10 11.76 6.63
N GLY A 247 -15.15 11.35 7.34
CA GLY A 247 -16.52 11.61 6.93
C GLY A 247 -16.90 13.08 7.05
N GLN A 248 -16.39 13.81 8.05
CA GLN A 248 -16.59 15.25 8.16
C GLN A 248 -15.86 16.01 7.05
N GLU A 249 -14.63 15.63 6.72
CA GLU A 249 -13.86 16.24 5.63
C GLU A 249 -14.46 15.91 4.26
N LEU A 250 -14.82 14.65 3.98
CA LEU A 250 -15.49 14.29 2.74
C LEU A 250 -16.85 14.99 2.57
N THR A 251 -17.62 15.15 3.66
CA THR A 251 -18.90 15.89 3.62
C THR A 251 -18.67 17.38 3.39
N THR A 252 -17.66 17.98 4.06
CA THR A 252 -17.31 19.39 3.91
C THR A 252 -16.83 19.70 2.50
N VAL A 253 -15.99 18.85 1.92
CA VAL A 253 -15.48 19.06 0.56
C VAL A 253 -16.54 18.72 -0.50
N ALA A 254 -17.39 17.72 -0.28
CA ALA A 254 -18.53 17.42 -1.17
C ALA A 254 -19.59 18.54 -1.19
N LEU A 255 -19.69 19.36 -0.14
CA LEU A 255 -20.57 20.54 -0.08
C LEU A 255 -19.95 21.80 -0.72
N LEU A 256 -18.63 21.80 -0.99
CA LEU A 256 -17.90 22.92 -1.59
C LEU A 256 -17.68 22.77 -3.12
N VAL A 257 -18.03 21.61 -3.69
CA VAL A 257 -17.98 21.32 -5.14
C VAL A 257 -19.40 21.40 -5.73
#